data_AF-A0A4R6HEE9-F1
#
_entry.id   AF-A0A4R6HEE9-F1
#
_cell.length_a   1.000
_cell.length_b   1.000
_cell.length_c   1.000
_cell.angle_alpha   90.00
_cell.angle_beta   90.00
_cell.angle_gamma   90.00
#
_symmetry.space_group_name_H-M   'P 1'
#
loop_
_entity.id
_entity.type
_entity.pdbx_description
1 polymer ?
#
loop_
_entity_poly.entity_id
_entity_poly.type
_entity_poly.pdbx_seq_one_letter_code
_entity_poly.pdbx_strand_id
1 'polypeptide(L)'
;MTQPSQPPTDPLARIFAYRAIDLRDRFPQPLESFREALECLQSDRSYMAAMSGEIIAYLRGGYALTIPDEFFICRSGEIDATLVPLGKNDEVCKEVEAWLREMLTRPDVDTTKAVPAEERPYSLDQLLAQCDPQAPHPEELQTWQDTPDVGREILEAPTETDIWQAAERLFESRKGAERWMKSPAIALRGRTPIDVMIEDPQLVYDLIMRLEYGVYT
;
A
#
# COMPACT_ATOMS: atom_id res chain seq x y z
N MET A 1 42.31 -12.59 -31.25
CA MET A 1 41.34 -11.63 -30.68
C MET A 1 40.52 -12.38 -29.66
N THR A 2 40.90 -12.28 -28.39
CA THR A 2 40.24 -12.98 -27.29
C THR A 2 39.33 -11.95 -26.62
N GLN A 3 38.01 -12.13 -26.70
CA GLN A 3 37.08 -11.30 -25.95
C GLN A 3 37.44 -11.42 -24.45
N PRO A 4 37.52 -10.30 -23.70
CA PRO A 4 37.70 -10.36 -22.27
C PRO A 4 36.46 -11.02 -21.66
N SER A 5 36.65 -12.16 -21.02
CA SER A 5 35.65 -12.85 -20.22
C SER A 5 35.08 -11.86 -19.21
N GLN A 6 33.80 -11.52 -19.32
CA GLN A 6 33.12 -10.75 -18.28
C GLN A 6 33.30 -11.49 -16.95
N PRO A 7 33.58 -10.79 -15.84
CA PRO A 7 33.61 -11.44 -14.53
C PRO A 7 32.26 -12.12 -14.30
N PRO A 8 32.22 -13.27 -13.59
CA PRO A 8 30.96 -13.91 -13.24
C PRO A 8 30.14 -12.87 -12.46
N THR A 9 29.10 -12.36 -13.12
CA THR A 9 28.19 -11.40 -12.49
C THR A 9 27.48 -12.18 -11.40
N ASP A 10 27.54 -11.68 -10.16
CA ASP A 10 26.78 -12.29 -9.05
C ASP A 10 25.34 -12.52 -9.53
N PRO A 11 24.83 -13.77 -9.54
CA PRO A 11 23.47 -14.05 -10.00
C PRO A 11 22.42 -13.17 -9.31
N LEU A 12 22.64 -12.82 -8.03
CA LEU A 12 21.73 -11.96 -7.28
C LEU A 12 21.65 -10.52 -7.82
N ALA A 13 22.69 -10.03 -8.52
CA ALA A 13 22.67 -8.69 -9.14
C ALA A 13 21.62 -8.56 -10.26
N ARG A 14 21.01 -9.68 -10.68
CA ARG A 14 19.86 -9.71 -11.59
C ARG A 14 18.57 -9.23 -10.93
N ILE A 15 18.47 -9.35 -9.60
CA ILE A 15 17.34 -8.86 -8.82
C ILE A 15 17.53 -7.36 -8.60
N PHE A 16 16.49 -6.57 -8.84
CA PHE A 16 16.55 -5.11 -8.66
C PHE A 16 15.52 -4.56 -7.67
N ALA A 17 14.54 -5.37 -7.27
CA ALA A 17 13.51 -4.97 -6.32
C ALA A 17 12.81 -6.21 -5.73
N TYR A 18 12.19 -6.02 -4.57
CA TYR A 18 11.29 -6.97 -3.95
C TYR A 18 9.91 -6.33 -3.73
N ARG A 19 8.89 -7.17 -3.58
CA ARG A 19 7.55 -6.79 -3.13
C ARG A 19 7.08 -7.76 -2.08
N ALA A 20 6.55 -7.24 -0.98
CA ALA A 20 5.79 -8.00 -0.02
C ALA A 20 4.30 -7.82 -0.31
N ILE A 21 3.52 -8.88 -0.17
CA ILE A 21 2.07 -8.88 -0.35
C ILE A 21 1.47 -9.58 0.87
N ASP A 22 0.45 -8.98 1.46
CA ASP A 22 -0.49 -9.67 2.34
C ASP A 22 -1.90 -9.49 1.78
N LEU A 23 -2.93 -9.92 2.52
CA LEU A 23 -4.31 -9.84 2.04
C LEU A 23 -4.78 -8.40 1.70
N ARG A 24 -4.09 -7.36 2.18
CA ARG A 24 -4.42 -5.94 1.91
C ARG A 24 -3.48 -5.30 0.89
N ASP A 25 -2.27 -5.83 0.71
CA ASP A 25 -1.28 -5.36 -0.27
C ASP A 25 -0.99 -3.85 -0.13
N ARG A 26 -0.74 -3.39 1.10
CA ARG A 26 -0.51 -1.96 1.43
C ARG A 26 0.91 -1.62 1.85
N PHE A 27 1.87 -2.51 1.59
CA PHE A 27 3.27 -2.27 1.91
C PHE A 27 3.90 -1.25 0.95
N PRO A 28 4.90 -0.49 1.40
CA PRO A 28 5.67 0.39 0.51
C PRO A 28 6.37 -0.44 -0.57
N GLN A 29 6.37 0.07 -1.81
CA GLN A 29 6.95 -0.59 -2.97
C GLN A 29 7.69 0.43 -3.86
N PRO A 30 8.80 0.06 -4.51
CA PRO A 30 9.52 -1.22 -4.39
C PRO A 30 10.36 -1.31 -3.11
N LEU A 31 10.66 -2.53 -2.66
CA LEU A 31 11.57 -2.81 -1.54
C LEU A 31 12.96 -3.16 -2.08
N GLU A 32 14.03 -2.76 -1.38
CA GLU A 32 15.40 -2.93 -1.88
C GLU A 32 15.98 -4.30 -1.55
N SER A 33 15.47 -4.94 -0.49
CA SER A 33 15.97 -6.24 -0.04
C SER A 33 14.86 -7.21 0.37
N PHE A 34 15.19 -8.50 0.34
CA PHE A 34 14.33 -9.54 0.89
C PHE A 34 14.03 -9.32 2.38
N ARG A 35 15.01 -8.82 3.15
CA ARG A 35 14.84 -8.51 4.57
C ARG A 35 13.73 -7.48 4.79
N GLU A 36 13.74 -6.38 4.04
CA GLU A 36 12.71 -5.35 4.15
C GLU A 36 11.32 -5.91 3.82
N ALA A 37 11.23 -6.80 2.84
CA ALA A 37 9.98 -7.50 2.50
C ALA A 37 9.49 -8.41 3.61
N LEU A 38 10.40 -9.18 4.23
CA LEU A 38 10.06 -10.02 5.37
C LEU A 38 9.62 -9.18 6.59
N GLU A 39 10.33 -8.10 6.88
CA GLU A 39 9.99 -7.19 7.98
C GLU A 39 8.67 -6.46 7.74
N CYS A 40 8.29 -6.19 6.49
CA CYS A 40 6.96 -5.70 6.15
C CYS A 40 5.87 -6.71 6.58
N LEU A 41 6.02 -7.99 6.20
CA LEU A 41 5.08 -9.04 6.60
C LEU A 41 5.02 -9.23 8.12
N GLN A 42 6.12 -9.02 8.83
CA GLN A 42 6.22 -9.15 10.29
C GLN A 42 5.79 -7.89 11.07
N SER A 43 5.50 -6.79 10.37
CA SER A 43 5.15 -5.52 11.00
C SER A 43 3.70 -5.49 11.49
N ASP A 44 3.41 -4.54 12.38
CA ASP A 44 2.05 -4.27 12.87
C ASP A 44 1.09 -3.76 11.78
N ARG A 45 1.62 -3.36 10.61
CA ARG A 45 0.81 -2.93 9.46
C ARG A 45 0.28 -4.11 8.65
N SER A 46 0.84 -5.31 8.88
CA SER A 46 0.44 -6.52 8.17
C SER A 46 -0.96 -6.98 8.55
N TYR A 47 -1.64 -7.62 7.61
CA TYR A 47 -2.96 -8.19 7.78
C TYR A 47 -3.02 -9.60 7.22
N MET A 48 -3.15 -10.57 8.13
CA MET A 48 -3.20 -12.00 7.79
C MET A 48 -1.98 -12.50 6.98
N ALA A 49 -0.81 -11.90 7.20
CA ALA A 49 0.42 -12.27 6.49
C ALA A 49 0.85 -13.73 6.73
N ALA A 50 0.52 -14.33 7.88
CA ALA A 50 0.80 -15.75 8.11
C ALA A 50 -0.07 -16.70 7.23
N MET A 51 -1.20 -16.22 6.69
CA MET A 51 -2.12 -17.01 5.86
C MET A 51 -1.97 -16.72 4.37
N SER A 52 -1.50 -15.52 4.01
CA SER A 52 -1.54 -14.98 2.65
C SER A 52 -0.27 -14.23 2.25
N GLY A 53 0.77 -14.27 3.09
CA GLY A 53 2.00 -13.53 2.88
C GLY A 53 2.77 -14.08 1.68
N GLU A 54 3.10 -13.20 0.74
CA GLU A 54 3.95 -13.52 -0.40
C GLU A 54 5.10 -12.52 -0.49
N ILE A 55 6.25 -12.99 -0.95
CA ILE A 55 7.38 -12.12 -1.31
C ILE A 55 7.81 -12.45 -2.74
N ILE A 56 7.90 -11.42 -3.58
CA ILE A 56 8.27 -11.53 -4.99
C ILE A 56 9.60 -10.81 -5.20
N ALA A 57 10.54 -11.46 -5.87
CA ALA A 57 11.79 -10.87 -6.35
C ALA A 57 11.66 -10.49 -7.84
N TYR A 58 11.82 -9.21 -8.16
CA TYR A 58 11.79 -8.71 -9.54
C TYR A 58 13.18 -8.73 -10.18
N LEU A 59 13.23 -9.30 -11.38
CA LEU A 59 14.45 -9.52 -12.14
C LEU A 59 14.50 -8.58 -13.34
N ARG A 60 15.72 -8.16 -13.70
CA ARG A 60 15.94 -7.42 -14.95
C ARG A 60 15.48 -8.27 -16.13
N GLY A 61 14.75 -7.66 -17.08
CA GLY A 61 14.18 -8.35 -18.24
C GLY A 61 12.68 -8.67 -18.12
N GLY A 62 12.01 -8.25 -17.04
CA GLY A 62 10.56 -8.41 -16.86
C GLY A 62 10.16 -9.74 -16.21
N TYR A 63 11.11 -10.48 -15.66
CA TYR A 63 10.89 -11.72 -14.94
C TYR A 63 10.65 -11.46 -13.45
N ALA A 64 9.97 -12.40 -12.79
CA ALA A 64 9.77 -12.39 -11.36
C ALA A 64 9.89 -13.81 -10.80
N LEU A 65 10.38 -13.93 -9.57
CA LEU A 65 10.39 -15.17 -8.81
C LEU A 65 9.58 -14.96 -7.53
N THR A 66 8.54 -15.75 -7.32
CA THR A 66 7.87 -15.84 -6.02
C THR A 66 8.74 -16.67 -5.10
N ILE A 67 9.07 -16.12 -3.93
CA ILE A 67 9.86 -16.80 -2.91
C ILE A 67 8.94 -17.78 -2.19
N PRO A 68 9.31 -19.06 -2.06
CA PRO A 68 8.52 -20.05 -1.34
C PRO A 68 8.18 -19.58 0.08
N ASP A 69 6.90 -19.62 0.42
CA ASP A 69 6.43 -19.11 1.70
C ASP A 69 6.94 -19.94 2.89
N GLU A 70 7.29 -21.20 2.68
CA GLU A 70 7.86 -22.12 3.66
C GLU A 70 9.17 -21.62 4.30
N PHE A 71 9.87 -20.67 3.66
CA PHE A 71 11.02 -20.00 4.27
C PHE A 71 10.63 -19.08 5.42
N PHE A 72 9.43 -18.49 5.39
CA PHE A 72 9.02 -17.45 6.33
C PHE A 72 7.66 -17.69 6.99
N ILE A 73 6.91 -18.71 6.60
CA ILE A 73 5.63 -19.13 7.19
C ILE A 73 5.78 -20.56 7.74
N CYS A 74 5.65 -20.68 9.06
CA CYS A 74 5.61 -21.93 9.79
C CYS A 74 4.16 -22.42 9.91
N ARG A 75 3.86 -23.60 9.36
CA ARG A 75 2.54 -24.24 9.45
C ARG A 75 2.57 -25.39 10.47
N SER A 76 1.74 -25.31 11.50
CA SER A 76 1.56 -26.35 12.54
C SER A 76 0.27 -27.16 12.35
N GLY A 77 -0.56 -26.83 11.36
CA GLY A 77 -1.78 -27.55 10.97
C GLY A 77 -2.43 -26.95 9.73
N GLU A 78 -3.66 -27.37 9.39
CA GLU A 78 -4.40 -26.83 8.22
C GLU A 78 -4.77 -25.34 8.36
N ILE A 79 -4.97 -24.86 9.60
CA ILE A 79 -5.46 -23.51 9.90
C ILE A 79 -4.44 -22.71 10.71
N ASP A 80 -3.44 -23.37 11.28
CA ASP A 80 -2.46 -22.76 12.17
C ASP A 80 -1.18 -22.45 11.41
N ALA A 81 -0.99 -21.18 11.10
CA ALA A 81 0.19 -20.66 10.41
C ALA A 81 0.69 -19.41 11.14
N THR A 82 2.00 -19.29 11.25
CA THR A 82 2.67 -18.15 11.89
C THR A 82 3.87 -17.72 11.06
N LEU A 83 4.18 -16.43 11.06
CA LEU A 83 5.43 -15.96 10.49
C LEU A 83 6.59 -16.37 11.38
N VAL A 84 7.75 -16.61 10.75
CA VAL A 84 9.02 -16.73 11.45
C VAL A 84 9.25 -15.52 12.37
N PRO A 85 9.76 -15.69 13.60
CA PRO A 85 10.07 -14.56 14.47
C PRO A 85 11.18 -13.67 13.92
N LEU A 86 11.17 -12.37 14.25
CA LEU A 86 12.20 -11.40 13.84
C LEU A 86 13.64 -11.87 14.12
N GLY A 87 13.85 -12.57 15.25
CA GLY A 87 15.16 -13.12 15.62
C GLY A 87 15.68 -14.23 14.71
N LYS A 88 14.87 -14.72 13.76
CA LYS A 88 15.23 -15.74 12.77
C LYS A 88 15.47 -15.16 11.38
N ASN A 89 15.31 -13.85 11.19
CA ASN A 89 15.45 -13.22 9.87
C ASN A 89 16.81 -13.46 9.23
N ASP A 90 17.90 -13.50 10.01
CA ASP A 90 19.25 -13.77 9.49
C ASP A 90 19.37 -15.16 8.86
N GLU A 91 18.80 -16.18 9.52
CA GLU A 91 18.79 -17.57 9.04
C GLU A 91 17.95 -17.67 7.76
N VAL A 92 16.75 -17.08 7.77
CA VAL A 92 15.81 -17.09 6.64
C VAL A 92 16.39 -16.34 5.44
N CYS A 93 17.00 -15.16 5.63
CA CYS A 93 17.65 -14.42 4.55
C CYS A 93 18.74 -15.26 3.89
N LYS A 94 19.54 -15.97 4.68
CA LYS A 94 20.63 -16.82 4.17
C LYS A 94 20.10 -18.01 3.36
N GLU A 95 19.03 -18.65 3.82
CA GLU A 95 18.38 -19.75 3.11
C GLU A 95 17.76 -19.30 1.79
N VAL A 96 17.05 -18.17 1.80
CA VAL A 96 16.45 -17.57 0.60
C VAL A 96 17.52 -17.11 -0.39
N GLU A 97 18.63 -16.51 0.05
CA GLU A 97 19.75 -16.16 -0.82
C GLU A 97 20.36 -17.40 -1.49
N ALA A 98 20.54 -18.50 -0.74
CA ALA A 98 21.05 -19.74 -1.30
C ALA A 98 20.09 -20.31 -2.36
N TRP A 99 18.78 -20.31 -2.07
CA TRP A 99 17.75 -20.72 -3.01
C TRP A 99 17.70 -19.84 -4.27
N LEU A 100 17.75 -18.52 -4.12
CA LEU A 100 17.79 -17.56 -5.24
C LEU A 100 19.01 -17.78 -6.12
N ARG A 101 20.20 -17.99 -5.51
CA ARG A 101 21.43 -18.30 -6.26
C ARG A 101 21.28 -19.58 -7.08
N GLU A 102 20.70 -20.63 -6.50
CA GLU A 102 20.42 -21.87 -7.22
C GLU A 102 19.46 -21.62 -8.39
N MET A 103 18.31 -21.01 -8.13
CA MET A 103 17.26 -20.73 -9.13
C MET A 103 17.78 -19.89 -10.29
N LEU A 104 18.58 -18.87 -10.02
CA LEU A 104 19.14 -17.96 -11.03
C LEU A 104 20.31 -18.55 -11.81
N THR A 105 20.84 -19.70 -11.38
CA THR A 105 21.91 -20.43 -12.07
C THR A 105 21.35 -21.61 -12.89
N ARG A 106 20.06 -21.97 -12.73
CA ARG A 106 19.43 -23.03 -13.51
C ARG A 106 19.34 -22.64 -15.00
N PRO A 107 19.80 -23.51 -15.92
CA PRO A 107 19.85 -23.19 -17.36
C PRO A 107 18.47 -23.06 -18.02
N ASP A 108 17.42 -23.58 -17.40
CA ASP A 108 16.04 -23.54 -17.91
C ASP A 108 15.32 -22.21 -17.57
N VAL A 109 15.87 -21.45 -16.62
CA VAL A 109 15.40 -20.10 -16.24
C VAL A 109 16.26 -19.09 -17.00
N ASP A 110 16.09 -19.02 -18.32
CA ASP A 110 16.72 -17.97 -19.14
C ASP A 110 15.98 -16.64 -18.93
N THR A 111 16.13 -16.07 -17.74
CA THR A 111 15.58 -14.73 -17.39
C THR A 111 16.42 -13.62 -18.02
N THR A 112 17.43 -13.98 -18.83
CA THR A 112 18.27 -13.06 -19.63
C THR A 112 17.72 -12.85 -21.03
N LYS A 113 16.92 -13.78 -21.57
CA LYS A 113 16.13 -13.54 -22.78
C LYS A 113 14.91 -12.71 -22.44
N ALA A 114 15.05 -11.40 -22.27
CA ALA A 114 13.91 -10.52 -22.47
C ALA A 114 13.20 -10.97 -23.78
N VAL A 115 11.88 -11.16 -23.76
CA VAL A 115 11.11 -11.51 -24.97
C VAL A 115 11.62 -10.59 -26.08
N PRO A 116 12.27 -11.14 -27.13
CA PRO A 116 12.85 -10.35 -28.19
C PRO A 116 11.83 -9.33 -28.68
N ALA A 117 12.26 -8.11 -29.00
CA ALA A 117 11.33 -7.11 -29.53
C ALA A 117 10.55 -7.63 -30.76
N GLU A 118 11.15 -8.59 -31.48
CA GLU A 118 10.60 -9.34 -32.61
C GLU A 118 9.44 -10.29 -32.24
N GLU A 119 9.41 -10.81 -31.00
CA GLU A 119 8.36 -11.70 -30.48
C GLU A 119 7.25 -10.93 -29.76
N ARG A 120 7.44 -9.63 -29.48
CA ARG A 120 6.40 -8.77 -28.91
C ARG A 120 5.45 -8.37 -30.04
N PRO A 121 4.15 -8.68 -29.94
CA PRO A 121 3.22 -8.39 -31.03
C PRO A 121 3.07 -6.89 -31.30
N TYR A 122 3.39 -6.04 -30.31
CA TYR A 122 3.33 -4.58 -30.43
C TYR A 122 4.43 -3.89 -29.59
N SER A 123 4.97 -2.79 -30.08
CA SER A 123 5.77 -1.83 -29.29
C SER A 123 4.88 -0.81 -28.57
N LEU A 124 5.40 -0.12 -27.54
CA LEU A 124 4.66 0.95 -26.87
C LEU A 124 4.20 2.03 -27.85
N ASP A 125 5.09 2.47 -28.76
CA ASP A 125 4.75 3.45 -29.79
C ASP A 125 3.66 2.93 -30.75
N GLN A 126 3.67 1.64 -31.09
CA GLN A 126 2.63 1.02 -31.92
C GLN A 126 1.29 0.93 -31.19
N LEU A 127 1.29 0.68 -29.87
CA LEU A 127 0.07 0.69 -29.07
C LEU A 127 -0.47 2.11 -28.93
N LEU A 128 0.40 3.09 -28.65
CA LEU A 128 0.02 4.50 -28.56
C LEU A 128 -0.49 5.06 -29.89
N ALA A 129 0.08 4.63 -31.02
CA ALA A 129 -0.40 5.00 -32.35
C ALA A 129 -1.78 4.39 -32.69
N GLN A 130 -2.17 3.30 -32.02
CA GLN A 130 -3.51 2.70 -32.14
C GLN A 130 -4.54 3.37 -31.22
N CYS A 131 -4.11 4.15 -30.23
CA CYS A 131 -5.01 4.92 -29.40
C CYS A 131 -5.60 6.09 -30.21
N ASP A 132 -6.92 6.27 -30.14
CA ASP A 132 -7.57 7.46 -30.68
C ASP A 132 -7.33 8.66 -29.73
N PRO A 133 -6.57 9.69 -30.15
CA PRO A 133 -6.31 10.86 -29.31
C PRO A 133 -7.56 11.74 -29.12
N GLN A 134 -8.64 11.46 -29.84
CA GLN A 134 -9.95 12.09 -29.70
C GLN A 134 -10.97 11.14 -29.05
N ALA A 135 -10.54 9.99 -28.52
CA ALA A 135 -11.41 9.09 -27.79
C ALA A 135 -12.14 9.89 -26.69
N PRO A 136 -13.47 9.89 -26.66
CA PRO A 136 -14.21 10.58 -25.63
C PRO A 136 -13.85 9.95 -24.29
N HIS A 137 -13.61 10.80 -23.29
CA HIS A 137 -13.37 10.32 -21.94
C HIS A 137 -14.62 9.53 -21.47
N PRO A 138 -14.49 8.25 -21.11
CA PRO A 138 -15.65 7.45 -20.72
C PRO A 138 -16.37 8.09 -19.53
N GLU A 139 -17.70 8.19 -19.61
CA GLU A 139 -18.53 8.76 -18.53
C GLU A 139 -18.30 8.03 -17.20
N GLU A 140 -18.02 6.73 -17.25
CA GLU A 140 -17.64 5.94 -16.07
C GLU A 140 -16.34 6.46 -15.45
N LEU A 141 -15.28 6.65 -16.23
CA LEU A 141 -14.01 7.18 -15.72
C LEU A 141 -14.16 8.61 -15.18
N GLN A 142 -15.01 9.43 -15.82
CA GLN A 142 -15.32 10.77 -15.34
C GLN A 142 -16.06 10.70 -14.00
N THR A 143 -17.07 9.84 -13.89
CA THR A 143 -17.82 9.59 -12.65
C THR A 143 -16.88 9.12 -11.53
N TRP A 144 -15.94 8.21 -11.84
CA TRP A 144 -14.94 7.75 -10.87
C TRP A 144 -13.98 8.85 -10.43
N GLN A 145 -13.52 9.73 -11.33
CA GLN A 145 -12.69 10.88 -10.99
C GLN A 145 -13.43 11.93 -10.16
N ASP A 146 -14.72 12.11 -10.43
CA ASP A 146 -15.59 13.05 -9.73
C ASP A 146 -16.21 12.44 -8.46
N THR A 147 -15.99 11.15 -8.19
CA THR A 147 -16.48 10.49 -6.99
C THR A 147 -15.71 11.05 -5.78
N PRO A 148 -16.40 11.57 -4.76
CA PRO A 148 -15.75 12.02 -3.54
C PRO A 148 -15.01 10.85 -2.88
N ASP A 149 -13.89 11.14 -2.24
CA ASP A 149 -13.06 10.13 -1.60
C ASP A 149 -13.91 9.26 -0.64
N VAL A 150 -14.05 7.98 -0.97
CA VAL A 150 -14.86 7.03 -0.20
C VAL A 150 -13.96 6.24 0.74
N GLY A 151 -13.80 6.79 1.92
CA GLY A 151 -13.12 6.17 3.04
C GLY A 151 -13.20 7.15 4.20
N ARG A 152 -13.67 6.73 5.37
CA ARG A 152 -13.60 7.59 6.58
C ARG A 152 -12.17 7.65 7.13
N GLU A 153 -11.18 7.45 6.26
CA GLU A 153 -9.78 7.30 6.62
C GLU A 153 -9.17 8.70 6.55
N ILE A 154 -9.44 9.47 7.59
CA ILE A 154 -8.82 10.78 7.74
C ILE A 154 -7.36 10.53 8.15
N LEU A 155 -6.47 10.75 7.18
CA LEU A 155 -5.02 10.51 7.29
C LEU A 155 -4.39 11.31 8.46
N GLU A 156 -5.01 12.44 8.82
CA GLU A 156 -4.62 13.29 9.95
C GLU A 156 -5.89 13.80 10.64
N ALA A 157 -6.10 13.47 11.91
CA ALA A 157 -7.24 13.95 12.68
C ALA A 157 -7.31 15.49 12.65
N PRO A 158 -8.51 16.09 12.51
CA PRO A 158 -8.66 17.54 12.43
C PRO A 158 -8.10 18.18 13.69
N THR A 159 -7.29 19.23 13.51
CA THR A 159 -6.73 19.97 14.64
C THR A 159 -7.83 20.79 15.31
N GLU A 160 -7.58 21.22 16.56
CA GLU A 160 -8.47 22.16 17.25
C GLU A 160 -8.74 23.41 16.39
N THR A 161 -7.74 23.91 15.67
CA THR A 161 -7.88 25.07 14.78
C THR A 161 -8.88 24.79 13.65
N ASP A 162 -8.80 23.61 13.02
CA ASP A 162 -9.69 23.23 11.92
C ASP A 162 -11.14 23.15 12.37
N ILE A 163 -11.37 22.60 13.57
CA ILE A 163 -12.70 22.47 14.19
C ILE A 163 -13.28 23.84 14.52
N TRP A 164 -12.49 24.74 15.12
CA TRP A 164 -12.94 26.11 15.40
C TRP A 164 -13.26 26.88 14.13
N GLN A 165 -12.43 26.75 13.09
CA GLN A 165 -12.70 27.39 11.79
C GLN A 165 -13.94 26.82 11.10
N ALA A 166 -14.18 25.51 11.21
CA ALA A 166 -15.39 24.89 10.68
C ALA A 166 -16.64 25.36 11.43
N ALA A 167 -16.59 25.44 12.76
CA ALA A 167 -17.69 25.96 13.57
C ALA A 167 -17.98 27.44 13.26
N GLU A 168 -16.95 28.26 13.06
CA GLU A 168 -17.11 29.66 12.67
C GLU A 168 -17.79 29.83 11.31
N ARG A 169 -17.43 28.99 10.33
CA ARG A 169 -18.08 28.96 9.02
C ARG A 169 -19.54 28.58 9.14
N LEU A 170 -19.86 27.52 9.89
CA LEU A 170 -21.23 27.03 10.08
C LEU A 170 -22.15 28.08 10.72
N PHE A 171 -21.65 28.83 11.72
CA PHE A 171 -22.45 29.81 12.45
C PHE A 171 -22.26 31.26 11.96
N GLU A 172 -21.46 31.45 10.91
CA GLU A 172 -21.08 32.75 10.33
C GLU A 172 -20.60 33.78 11.39
N SER A 173 -20.08 33.30 12.52
CA SER A 173 -19.75 34.14 13.67
C SER A 173 -18.88 33.42 14.70
N ARG A 174 -17.77 34.04 15.10
CA ARG A 174 -16.95 33.60 16.23
C ARG A 174 -17.76 33.44 17.52
N LYS A 175 -18.63 34.41 17.83
CA LYS A 175 -19.50 34.35 19.03
C LYS A 175 -20.54 33.24 18.94
N GLY A 176 -21.03 32.95 17.74
CA GLY A 176 -21.95 31.85 17.47
C GLY A 176 -21.28 30.50 17.70
N ALA A 177 -20.11 30.31 17.10
CA ALA A 177 -19.28 29.12 17.26
C ALA A 177 -18.91 28.88 18.73
N GLU A 178 -18.42 29.91 19.45
CA GLU A 178 -18.08 29.78 20.88
C GLU A 178 -19.27 29.39 21.75
N ARG A 179 -20.46 29.93 21.45
CA ARG A 179 -21.68 29.55 22.17
C ARG A 179 -22.03 28.09 21.91
N TRP A 180 -22.00 27.66 20.65
CA TRP A 180 -22.32 26.29 20.28
C TRP A 180 -21.32 25.29 20.87
N MET A 181 -20.01 25.57 20.78
CA MET A 181 -18.94 24.71 21.33
C MET A 181 -19.07 24.49 22.84
N LYS A 182 -19.66 25.44 23.57
CA LYS A 182 -19.90 25.37 25.02
C LYS A 182 -21.31 24.90 25.40
N SER A 183 -22.16 24.62 24.41
CA SER A 183 -23.55 24.21 24.64
C SER A 183 -23.68 22.70 24.51
N PRO A 184 -24.41 22.03 25.44
CA PRO A 184 -24.76 20.62 25.30
C PRO A 184 -25.44 20.31 23.96
N ALA A 185 -24.94 19.30 23.24
CA ALA A 185 -25.53 18.85 21.98
C ALA A 185 -26.17 17.46 22.15
N ILE A 186 -27.39 17.28 21.65
CA ILE A 186 -28.11 16.00 21.70
C ILE A 186 -27.33 14.91 20.96
N ALA A 187 -26.81 15.23 19.77
CA ALA A 187 -25.94 14.36 18.99
C ALA A 187 -24.69 13.87 19.76
N LEU A 188 -24.25 14.62 20.77
CA LEU A 188 -23.11 14.30 21.64
C LEU A 188 -23.56 13.79 23.02
N ARG A 189 -24.78 13.23 23.11
CA ARG A 189 -25.37 12.67 24.34
C ARG A 189 -25.43 13.69 25.49
N GLY A 190 -25.66 14.96 25.16
CA GLY A 190 -25.75 16.05 26.13
C GLY A 190 -24.39 16.58 26.62
N ARG A 191 -23.27 16.14 26.02
CA ARG A 191 -21.96 16.75 26.26
C ARG A 191 -21.77 17.99 25.39
N THR A 192 -20.83 18.84 25.78
CA THR A 192 -20.46 20.00 24.97
C THR A 192 -19.45 19.59 23.90
N PRO A 193 -19.50 20.20 22.70
CA PRO A 193 -18.50 19.93 21.66
C PRO A 193 -17.06 20.18 22.11
N ILE A 194 -16.80 21.18 22.97
CA ILE A 194 -15.44 21.45 23.45
C ILE A 194 -14.89 20.32 24.34
N ASP A 195 -15.74 19.68 25.15
CA ASP A 195 -15.31 18.54 25.97
C ASP A 195 -15.05 17.30 25.12
N VAL A 196 -15.90 17.07 24.10
CA VAL A 196 -15.75 15.94 23.19
C VAL A 196 -14.54 16.12 22.28
N MET A 197 -14.23 17.35 21.86
CA MET A 197 -13.09 17.66 21.01
C MET A 197 -11.74 17.25 21.62
N ILE A 198 -11.62 17.23 22.96
CA ILE A 198 -10.39 16.79 23.65
C ILE A 198 -10.19 15.27 23.52
N GLU A 199 -11.28 14.51 23.48
CA GLU A 199 -11.26 13.04 23.43
C GLU A 199 -11.31 12.52 22.00
N ASP A 200 -12.17 13.12 21.18
CA ASP A 200 -12.47 12.73 19.81
C ASP A 200 -12.75 13.99 18.96
N PRO A 201 -11.68 14.63 18.46
CA PRO A 201 -11.79 15.78 17.56
C PRO A 201 -12.60 15.47 16.30
N GLN A 202 -12.48 14.23 15.79
CA GLN A 202 -13.12 13.79 14.57
C GLN A 202 -14.65 13.79 14.70
N LEU A 203 -15.16 13.29 15.83
CA LEU A 203 -16.60 13.26 16.09
C LEU A 203 -17.23 14.65 16.08
N VAL A 204 -16.52 15.66 16.60
CA VAL A 204 -17.00 17.04 16.59
C VAL A 204 -16.95 17.63 15.18
N TYR A 205 -15.88 17.37 14.44
CA TYR A 205 -15.74 17.82 13.06
C TYR A 205 -16.83 17.24 12.15
N ASP A 206 -17.08 15.93 12.26
CA ASP A 206 -18.15 15.23 11.52
C ASP A 206 -19.53 15.82 11.85
N LEU A 207 -19.78 16.16 13.12
CA LEU A 207 -21.03 16.80 13.52
C LEU A 207 -21.20 18.17 12.85
N ILE A 208 -20.14 18.98 12.76
CA ILE A 208 -20.18 20.29 12.08
C ILE A 208 -20.51 20.09 10.60
N MET A 209 -19.83 19.15 9.91
CA MET A 209 -20.11 18.84 8.51
C MET A 209 -21.56 18.40 8.30
N ARG A 210 -22.09 17.53 9.17
CA ARG A 210 -23.50 17.10 9.08
C ARG A 210 -24.48 18.27 9.22
N LEU A 211 -24.21 19.19 10.14
CA LEU A 211 -25.05 20.38 10.33
C LEU A 211 -24.99 21.32 9.11
N GLU A 212 -23.82 21.47 8.48
CA GLU A 212 -23.63 22.25 7.26
C GLU A 212 -24.45 21.70 6.08
N TYR A 213 -24.53 20.37 5.95
CA TYR A 213 -25.37 19.68 4.95
C TYR A 213 -26.84 19.51 5.37
N GLY A 214 -27.28 20.14 6.48
CA GLY A 214 -28.68 20.12 6.91
C GLY A 214 -29.17 18.80 7.52
N VAL A 215 -28.25 17.94 7.98
CA VAL A 215 -28.57 16.68 8.68
C VAL A 215 -28.65 16.94 10.18
N TYR A 216 -29.86 17.16 10.69
CA TYR A 216 -30.11 17.36 12.12
C TYR A 216 -30.24 16.01 12.85
N THR A 217 -29.46 15.80 13.92
CA THR A 217 -29.55 14.63 14.82
C THR A 217 -29.60 15.03 16.29
#